data_AF-V2UQP1-F1
#
_entry.id   AF-V2UQP1-F1
#
_cell.length_a   1.000
_cell.length_b   1.000
_cell.length_c   1.000
_cell.angle_alpha   90.00
_cell.angle_beta   90.00
_cell.angle_gamma   90.00
#
_symmetry.space_group_name_H-M   'P 1'
#
loop_
_entity.id
_entity.type
_entity.pdbx_description
1 polymer ?
#
loop_
_entity_poly.entity_id
_entity_poly.type
_entity_poly.pdbx_seq_one_letter_code
_entity_poly.pdbx_strand_id
1 'polypeptide(L)'
;MNHYKLNNEVFAFDDDQLDLVTSEMVKMTDQEVEAHINPQPTTDQLSTQARNKRDQLLSDTQWLVQRHHDQIEIAEPTTLTTDQYKALLTYRQALRDVPTQSGFPSNIVWPSYPL
;
A
#
# COMPACT_ATOMS: atom_id res chain seq x y z
N MET A 1 18.09 17.34 -19.23
CA MET A 1 16.70 17.66 -19.58
C MET A 1 16.12 18.66 -18.59
N ASN A 2 15.76 19.84 -19.07
CA ASN A 2 15.13 20.93 -18.31
C ASN A 2 13.62 20.85 -18.51
N HIS A 3 12.85 20.94 -17.42
CA HIS A 3 11.39 20.88 -17.50
C HIS A 3 10.80 22.28 -17.32
N TYR A 4 9.76 22.59 -18.07
CA TYR A 4 9.05 23.86 -18.09
C TYR A 4 7.55 23.62 -18.05
N LYS A 5 6.79 24.56 -17.50
CA LYS A 5 5.33 24.52 -17.45
C LYS A 5 4.71 25.70 -18.17
N LEU A 6 3.63 25.45 -18.91
CA LEU A 6 2.79 26.44 -19.58
C LEU A 6 1.35 25.91 -19.66
N ASN A 7 0.35 26.71 -19.27
CA ASN A 7 -1.07 26.33 -19.33
C ASN A 7 -1.41 24.95 -18.73
N ASN A 8 -0.77 24.60 -17.62
CA ASN A 8 -0.94 23.32 -16.92
C ASN A 8 -0.38 22.08 -17.67
N GLU A 9 0.37 22.28 -18.76
CA GLU A 9 1.15 21.27 -19.46
C GLU A 9 2.65 21.38 -19.08
N VAL A 10 3.33 20.24 -19.07
CA VAL A 10 4.76 20.13 -18.78
C VAL A 10 5.51 19.77 -20.06
N PHE A 11 6.57 20.52 -20.34
CA PHE A 11 7.45 20.37 -21.49
C PHE A 11 8.86 20.05 -21.02
N ALA A 12 9.51 19.09 -21.66
CA ALA A 12 10.88 18.70 -21.35
C ALA A 12 11.77 19.02 -22.56
N PHE A 13 12.85 19.75 -22.31
CA PHE A 13 13.82 20.17 -23.33
C PHE A 13 15.21 19.70 -22.96
N ASP A 14 15.93 19.15 -23.92
CA ASP A 14 17.37 18.93 -23.75
C ASP A 14 18.15 20.25 -23.84
N ASP A 15 19.42 20.23 -23.42
CA ASP A 15 20.23 21.45 -23.32
C ASP A 15 20.46 22.12 -24.69
N ASP A 16 20.40 21.36 -25.77
CA ASP A 16 20.49 21.82 -27.16
C ASP A 16 19.16 22.33 -27.75
N GLN A 17 18.04 22.17 -27.02
CA GLN A 17 16.70 22.58 -27.42
C GLN A 17 16.17 23.81 -26.67
N LEU A 18 17.03 24.47 -25.89
CA LEU A 18 16.63 25.61 -25.05
C LEU A 18 16.22 26.85 -25.85
N ASP A 19 16.54 26.91 -27.14
CA ASP A 19 16.09 27.95 -28.08
C ASP A 19 14.59 27.87 -28.39
N LEU A 20 13.98 26.71 -28.20
CA LEU A 20 12.53 26.49 -28.36
C LEU A 20 11.72 26.98 -27.15
N VAL A 21 12.36 27.31 -26.04
CA VAL A 21 11.70 27.78 -24.82
C VAL A 21 11.22 29.22 -25.02
N THR A 22 9.92 29.44 -24.88
CA THR A 22 9.34 30.78 -25.00
C THR A 22 9.38 31.53 -23.67
N SER A 23 9.26 32.86 -23.72
CA SER A 23 9.21 33.71 -22.51
C SER A 23 8.00 33.46 -21.62
N GLU A 24 6.97 32.78 -22.12
CA GLU A 24 5.77 32.43 -21.36
C GLU A 24 5.96 31.13 -20.55
N MET A 25 6.96 30.32 -20.89
CA MET A 25 7.25 29.06 -20.22
C MET A 25 8.01 29.31 -18.91
N VAL A 26 7.55 28.69 -17.83
CA VAL A 26 8.19 28.79 -16.50
C VAL A 26 9.01 27.53 -16.24
N LYS A 27 10.32 27.68 -16.00
CA LYS A 27 11.17 26.55 -15.61
C LYS A 27 10.67 25.95 -14.30
N MET A 28 10.45 24.64 -14.30
CA MET A 28 10.04 23.91 -13.10
C MET A 28 11.22 23.75 -12.15
N THR A 29 10.93 23.80 -10.86
CA THR A 29 11.89 23.46 -9.81
C THR A 29 12.11 21.94 -9.77
N ASP A 30 13.24 21.50 -9.23
CA ASP A 30 13.54 20.06 -9.06
C ASP A 30 12.42 19.35 -8.29
N GLN A 31 11.80 20.01 -7.30
CA GLN A 31 10.68 19.48 -6.54
C GLN A 31 9.41 19.31 -7.39
N GLU A 32 9.10 20.28 -8.26
CA GLU A 32 7.94 20.18 -9.16
C GLU A 32 8.16 19.11 -10.23
N VAL A 33 9.39 18.98 -10.74
CA VAL A 33 9.76 17.91 -11.68
C VAL A 33 9.58 16.55 -11.04
N GLU A 34 10.11 16.37 -9.82
CA GLU A 34 9.96 15.12 -9.08
C GLU A 34 8.49 14.78 -8.83
N ALA A 35 7.67 15.75 -8.43
CA ALA A 35 6.24 15.53 -8.21
C ALA A 35 5.47 15.18 -9.49
N HIS A 36 5.91 15.66 -10.65
CA HIS A 36 5.31 15.35 -11.94
C HIS A 36 5.68 13.93 -12.43
N ILE A 37 6.96 13.56 -12.30
CA ILE A 37 7.47 12.25 -12.71
C ILE A 37 7.00 11.15 -11.74
N ASN A 38 6.84 11.49 -10.46
CA ASN A 38 6.44 10.57 -9.40
C ASN A 38 5.29 11.16 -8.57
N PRO A 39 4.06 11.18 -9.13
CA PRO A 39 2.92 11.74 -8.43
C PRO A 39 2.62 10.94 -7.16
N GLN A 40 2.38 11.65 -6.06
CA GLN A 40 1.97 11.02 -4.82
C GLN A 40 0.63 10.30 -5.02
N PRO A 41 0.46 9.07 -4.49
CA PRO A 41 -0.79 8.35 -4.60
C PRO A 41 -1.96 9.14 -3.98
N THR A 42 -3.12 9.08 -4.62
CA THR A 42 -4.34 9.65 -4.04
C THR A 42 -4.78 8.87 -2.80
N THR A 43 -5.59 9.49 -1.95
CA THR A 43 -6.19 8.81 -0.77
C THR A 43 -6.94 7.54 -1.16
N ASP A 44 -7.61 7.51 -2.31
CA ASP A 44 -8.33 6.34 -2.80
C ASP A 44 -7.38 5.23 -3.27
N GLN A 45 -6.28 5.60 -3.93
CA GLN A 45 -5.23 4.65 -4.30
C GLN A 45 -4.57 4.04 -3.06
N LEU A 46 -4.22 4.84 -2.06
CA LEU A 46 -3.68 4.36 -0.78
C LEU A 46 -4.68 3.43 -0.07
N SER A 47 -5.96 3.82 -0.03
CA SER A 47 -7.03 3.00 0.57
C SER A 47 -7.15 1.64 -0.11
N THR A 48 -7.07 1.62 -1.44
CA THR A 48 -7.16 0.39 -2.24
C THR A 48 -5.95 -0.50 -2.01
N GLN A 49 -4.73 0.06 -2.06
CA GLN A 49 -3.49 -0.67 -1.76
C GLN A 49 -3.52 -1.28 -0.35
N ALA A 50 -3.98 -0.53 0.65
CA ALA A 50 -4.10 -1.02 2.01
C ALA A 50 -5.11 -2.16 2.15
N ARG A 51 -6.29 -2.06 1.54
CA ARG A 51 -7.29 -3.15 1.57
C ARG A 51 -6.77 -4.41 0.86
N ASN A 52 -6.10 -4.26 -0.28
CA ASN A 52 -5.48 -5.37 -0.98
C ASN A 52 -4.41 -6.06 -0.13
N LYS A 53 -3.56 -5.30 0.57
CA LYS A 53 -2.58 -5.85 1.52
C LYS A 53 -3.25 -6.61 2.66
N ARG A 54 -4.32 -6.05 3.26
CA ARG A 54 -5.12 -6.74 4.29
C ARG A 54 -5.64 -8.08 3.77
N ASP A 55 -6.23 -8.07 2.58
CA ASP A 55 -6.85 -9.26 1.98
C ASP A 55 -5.81 -10.33 1.66
N GLN A 56 -4.62 -9.94 1.19
CA GLN A 56 -3.49 -10.85 1.00
C GLN A 56 -3.06 -11.51 2.33
N LEU A 57 -2.86 -10.71 3.39
CA LEU A 57 -2.44 -11.24 4.70
C LEU A 57 -3.50 -12.18 5.32
N LEU A 58 -4.79 -11.91 5.07
CA LEU A 58 -5.88 -12.82 5.43
C LEU A 58 -5.87 -14.10 4.57
N SER A 59 -5.57 -14.00 3.28
CA SER A 59 -5.45 -15.17 2.40
C SER A 59 -4.29 -16.08 2.81
N ASP A 60 -3.11 -15.50 3.05
CA ASP A 60 -1.87 -16.20 3.42
C ASP A 60 -2.02 -17.06 4.69
N THR A 61 -2.94 -16.67 5.57
CA THR A 61 -3.20 -17.34 6.85
C THR A 61 -4.50 -18.14 6.88
N GLN A 62 -5.28 -18.14 5.79
CA GLN A 62 -6.56 -18.85 5.72
C GLN A 62 -6.40 -20.37 5.85
N TRP A 63 -5.37 -20.94 5.21
CA TRP A 63 -5.14 -22.38 5.23
C TRP A 63 -4.82 -22.92 6.64
N LEU A 64 -4.16 -22.12 7.49
CA LEU A 64 -3.88 -22.49 8.88
C LEU A 64 -5.17 -22.62 9.69
N VAL A 65 -6.12 -21.70 9.46
CA VAL A 65 -7.44 -21.74 10.08
C VAL A 65 -8.22 -22.96 9.61
N GLN A 66 -8.30 -23.17 8.31
CA GLN A 66 -9.02 -24.31 7.74
C GLN A 66 -8.48 -25.63 8.29
N ARG A 67 -7.17 -25.82 8.23
CA ARG A 67 -6.52 -27.04 8.72
C ARG A 67 -6.74 -27.29 10.20
N HIS A 68 -6.70 -26.25 11.04
CA HIS A 68 -6.98 -26.38 12.47
C HIS A 68 -8.41 -26.86 12.72
N HIS A 69 -9.39 -26.32 11.97
CA HIS A 69 -10.77 -26.79 12.01
C HIS A 69 -10.89 -28.24 11.54
N ASP A 70 -10.28 -28.59 10.41
CA ASP A 70 -10.32 -29.96 9.87
C ASP A 70 -9.77 -30.97 10.87
N GLN A 71 -8.63 -30.67 11.53
CA GLN A 71 -8.02 -31.52 12.55
C GLN A 71 -8.94 -31.76 13.75
N ILE A 72 -9.65 -30.72 14.20
CA ILE A 72 -10.64 -30.85 15.29
C ILE A 72 -11.82 -31.73 14.85
N GLU A 73 -12.35 -31.51 13.65
CA GLU A 73 -13.54 -32.22 13.14
C GLU A 73 -13.30 -33.74 13.05
N ILE A 74 -12.09 -34.16 12.67
CA ILE A 74 -11.70 -35.56 12.57
C ILE A 74 -11.03 -36.11 13.85
N ALA A 75 -11.02 -35.33 14.94
CA ALA A 75 -10.40 -35.67 16.22
C ALA A 75 -8.90 -36.05 16.13
N GLU A 76 -8.16 -35.43 15.21
CA GLU A 76 -6.70 -35.56 15.10
C GLU A 76 -5.98 -34.50 15.96
N PRO A 77 -4.74 -34.74 16.40
CA PRO A 77 -3.94 -33.74 17.09
C PRO A 77 -3.75 -32.47 16.22
N THR A 78 -4.04 -31.31 16.79
CA THR A 78 -3.81 -30.04 16.10
C THR A 78 -2.32 -29.76 16.01
N THR A 79 -1.87 -29.23 14.87
CA THR A 79 -0.45 -28.85 14.73
C THR A 79 -0.15 -27.49 15.35
N LEU A 80 -1.13 -26.60 15.43
CA LEU A 80 -1.02 -25.39 16.24
C LEU A 80 -1.52 -25.70 17.66
N THR A 81 -0.80 -25.23 18.66
CA THR A 81 -1.31 -25.22 20.04
C THR A 81 -2.54 -24.31 20.14
N THR A 82 -3.34 -24.47 21.19
CA THR A 82 -4.49 -23.61 21.44
C THR A 82 -4.09 -22.13 21.52
N ASP A 83 -2.95 -21.80 22.12
CA ASP A 83 -2.50 -20.42 22.25
C ASP A 83 -1.99 -19.84 20.92
N GLN A 84 -1.28 -20.63 20.12
CA GLN A 84 -0.90 -20.26 18.76
C GLN A 84 -2.13 -20.00 17.88
N TYR A 85 -3.13 -20.86 17.97
CA TYR A 85 -4.36 -20.70 17.21
C TYR A 85 -5.13 -19.45 17.63
N LYS A 86 -5.25 -19.18 18.93
CA LYS A 86 -5.86 -17.94 19.45
C LYS A 86 -5.10 -16.71 18.96
N ALA A 87 -3.78 -16.71 19.05
CA ALA A 87 -2.95 -15.60 18.57
C ALA A 87 -3.16 -15.33 17.07
N LEU A 88 -3.23 -16.39 16.25
CA LEU A 88 -3.56 -16.29 14.83
C LEU A 88 -4.93 -15.66 14.59
N LEU A 89 -5.96 -16.07 15.33
CA LEU A 89 -7.30 -15.49 15.21
C LEU A 89 -7.33 -14.02 15.62
N THR A 90 -6.64 -13.64 16.70
CA THR A 90 -6.49 -12.24 17.13
C THR A 90 -5.78 -11.41 16.06
N TYR A 91 -4.68 -11.91 15.49
CA TYR A 91 -3.99 -11.27 14.36
C TYR A 91 -4.92 -11.04 13.17
N ARG A 92 -5.70 -12.06 12.78
CA ARG A 92 -6.65 -11.96 11.67
C ARG A 92 -7.78 -10.97 11.96
N GLN A 93 -8.23 -10.87 13.21
CA GLN A 93 -9.20 -9.85 13.59
C GLN A 93 -8.60 -8.45 13.50
N ALA A 94 -7.40 -8.24 14.03
CA ALA A 94 -6.70 -6.96 13.93
C ALA A 94 -6.49 -6.52 12.48
N LEU A 95 -6.23 -7.46 11.55
CA LEU A 95 -6.21 -7.16 10.11
C LEU A 95 -7.55 -6.64 9.59
N ARG A 96 -8.67 -7.27 9.98
CA ARG A 96 -10.02 -6.81 9.58
C ARG A 96 -10.34 -5.41 10.08
N ASP A 97 -9.78 -5.04 11.23
CA ASP A 97 -9.95 -3.73 11.85
C ASP A 97 -9.01 -2.65 11.27
N VAL A 98 -8.07 -3.00 10.38
CA VAL A 98 -7.16 -2.02 9.76
C VAL A 98 -7.89 -0.82 9.11
N PRO A 99 -8.96 -0.99 8.32
CA PRO A 99 -9.66 0.13 7.70
C PRO A 99 -10.42 1.05 8.68
N THR A 100 -10.54 0.67 9.96
CA THR A 100 -11.20 1.48 11.00
C THR A 100 -10.21 2.29 11.84
N GLN A 101 -8.90 2.12 11.61
CA GLN A 101 -7.86 2.90 12.28
C GLN A 101 -7.98 4.39 11.94
N SER A 102 -7.72 5.25 12.93
CA SER A 102 -7.74 6.71 12.74
C SER A 102 -6.72 7.21 11.71
N GLY A 103 -5.63 6.47 11.50
CA GLY A 103 -4.59 6.79 10.52
C GLY A 103 -4.85 6.24 9.13
N PHE A 104 -5.91 5.47 8.89
CA PHE A 104 -6.20 4.92 7.56
C PHE A 104 -6.56 6.04 6.56
N PRO A 105 -6.06 6.01 5.32
CA PRO A 105 -5.15 5.02 4.73
C PRO A 105 -3.65 5.37 4.81
N SER A 106 -3.31 6.58 5.27
CA SER A 106 -1.96 7.15 5.11
C SER A 106 -0.95 6.75 6.21
N ASN A 107 -1.43 6.41 7.41
CA ASN A 107 -0.62 6.03 8.56
C ASN A 107 -1.22 4.81 9.26
N ILE A 108 -0.99 3.63 8.67
CA ILE A 108 -1.55 2.36 9.15
C ILE A 108 -0.57 1.65 10.06
N VAL A 109 -1.05 1.23 11.23
CA VAL A 109 -0.34 0.32 12.14
C VAL A 109 -0.73 -1.12 11.80
N TRP A 110 0.15 -1.85 11.13
CA TRP A 110 -0.11 -3.25 10.77
C TRP A 110 0.14 -4.18 11.96
N PRO A 111 -0.77 -5.13 12.27
CA PRO A 111 -0.49 -6.14 13.28
C PRO A 111 0.67 -7.03 12.84
N SER A 112 1.45 -7.55 13.79
CA SER A 112 2.57 -8.46 13.53
C SER A 112 2.09 -9.91 13.45
N TYR A 113 2.64 -10.68 12.50
CA TYR A 113 2.33 -12.09 12.36
C TYR A 113 2.78 -12.87 13.61
N PRO A 114 1.92 -13.72 14.22
CA PRO A 114 2.18 -14.26 15.56
C PRO A 114 2.78 -15.68 15.59
N LEU A 115 3.05 -16.30 14.44
CA LEU A 115 3.50 -17.71 14.34
C LEU A 115 4.88 -17.85 13.73
#